data_AF-A0ABD5YPW4-F1
#
_entry.id   AF-A0ABD5YPW4-F1
#
_cell.length_a   1.000
_cell.length_b   1.000
_cell.length_c   1.000
_cell.angle_alpha   90.00
_cell.angle_beta   90.00
_cell.angle_gamma   90.00
#
_symmetry.space_group_name_H-M   'P 1'
#
loop_
_entity.id
_entity.type
_entity.pdbx_description
1 polymer ?
#
loop_
_entity_poly.entity_id
_entity_poly.type
_entity_poly.pdbx_seq_one_letter_code
_entity_poly.pdbx_strand_id
1 'polypeptide(L)'
;MDGTLRAELPDTAGNWGVYKLPAFEKGGTRASNRGGSNMAIPAQIDNTGVVERAWDFIEYSMTTPKVQNMMLEEYGLFPSLTTAYDADIYDEKLDFYDGQPIFRLFADVATKIEPYRYTIDTPEVQDALNTELGRMLDGKKSPKQAVQKAAKTVADRTGRKVA
;
A
#
# COMPACT_ATOMS: atom_id res chain seq x y z
N MET A 1 -3.27 -6.71 2.66
CA MET A 1 -2.68 -7.92 3.23
C MET A 1 -3.77 -8.95 3.54
N ASP A 2 -4.82 -9.02 2.71
CA ASP A 2 -5.89 -10.01 2.89
C ASP A 2 -5.38 -11.42 2.51
N GLY A 3 -4.90 -11.58 1.28
CA GLY A 3 -4.47 -12.89 0.75
C GLY A 3 -3.47 -13.62 1.65
N THR A 4 -2.39 -12.96 2.08
CA THR A 4 -1.41 -13.57 2.99
C THR A 4 -2.01 -13.93 4.34
N LEU A 5 -2.87 -13.10 4.91
CA LEU A 5 -3.45 -13.36 6.23
C LEU A 5 -4.35 -14.60 6.20
N ARG A 6 -5.17 -14.74 5.14
CA ARG A 6 -6.02 -15.91 4.93
C ARG A 6 -5.23 -17.18 4.63
N ALA A 7 -4.16 -17.07 3.83
CA ALA A 7 -3.32 -18.21 3.45
C ALA A 7 -2.49 -18.76 4.61
N GLU A 8 -1.90 -17.87 5.42
CA GLU A 8 -0.93 -18.28 6.45
C GLU A 8 -1.58 -18.55 7.82
N LEU A 9 -2.75 -17.96 8.12
CA LEU A 9 -3.43 -18.11 9.42
C LEU A 9 -4.88 -18.63 9.28
N PRO A 10 -5.16 -19.69 8.49
CA PRO A 10 -6.52 -20.14 8.21
C PRO A 10 -7.30 -20.52 9.48
N ASP A 11 -6.63 -21.09 10.49
CA ASP A 11 -7.23 -21.52 11.77
C ASP A 11 -7.72 -20.35 12.64
N THR A 12 -7.46 -19.11 12.23
CA THR A 12 -7.91 -17.90 12.92
C THR A 12 -9.14 -17.26 12.28
N ALA A 13 -9.77 -17.93 11.31
CA ALA A 13 -11.01 -17.49 10.69
C ALA A 13 -12.08 -17.13 11.73
N GLY A 14 -12.78 -16.02 11.52
CA GLY A 14 -13.79 -15.48 12.44
C GLY A 14 -13.21 -14.66 13.60
N ASN A 15 -11.90 -14.71 13.86
CA ASN A 15 -11.27 -13.89 14.90
C ASN A 15 -10.80 -12.52 14.39
N TRP A 16 -10.90 -12.27 13.08
CA TRP A 16 -10.44 -11.05 12.45
C TRP A 16 -11.59 -10.15 12.04
N GLY A 17 -11.35 -8.85 12.10
CA GLY A 17 -12.22 -7.83 11.55
C GLY A 17 -11.42 -6.62 11.10
N VAL A 18 -12.02 -5.79 10.27
CA VAL A 18 -11.37 -4.62 9.67
C VAL A 18 -12.16 -3.36 10.01
N TYR A 19 -11.47 -2.29 10.37
CA TYR A 19 -12.06 -0.97 10.54
C TYR A 19 -11.10 0.10 10.01
N LYS A 20 -11.64 1.30 9.72
CA LYS A 20 -10.85 2.43 9.21
C LYS A 20 -9.83 2.89 10.26
N LEU A 21 -8.66 3.32 9.82
CA LEU A 21 -7.63 3.90 10.71
C LEU A 21 -8.21 5.00 11.60
N PRO A 22 -7.68 5.21 12.82
CA PRO A 22 -8.06 6.38 13.60
C PRO A 22 -7.66 7.67 12.85
N ALA A 23 -8.46 8.73 13.00
CA ALA A 23 -8.07 10.05 12.54
C ALA A 23 -7.19 10.72 13.60
N PHE A 24 -6.17 11.47 13.18
CA PHE A 24 -5.32 12.24 14.08
C PHE A 24 -6.07 13.42 14.73
N GLU A 25 -7.04 13.97 14.03
CA GLU A 25 -7.88 15.08 14.47
C GLU A 25 -9.35 14.74 14.24
N LYS A 26 -10.25 15.39 14.99
CA LYS A 26 -11.70 15.17 14.85
C LYS A 26 -12.15 15.51 13.42
N GLY A 27 -12.70 14.52 12.72
CA GLY A 27 -13.14 14.67 11.33
C GLY A 27 -12.03 14.55 10.28
N GLY A 28 -10.79 14.29 10.68
CA GLY A 28 -9.67 14.08 9.77
C GLY A 28 -9.79 12.80 8.93
N THR A 29 -8.92 12.68 7.92
CA THR A 29 -8.86 11.48 7.07
C THR A 29 -8.58 10.22 7.89
N ARG A 30 -9.21 9.13 7.47
CA ARG A 30 -9.04 7.78 8.01
C ARG A 30 -8.53 6.81 6.93
N ALA A 31 -7.99 7.36 5.86
CA ALA A 31 -7.50 6.65 4.69
C ALA A 31 -5.99 6.89 4.55
N SER A 32 -5.25 5.82 4.32
CA SER A 32 -3.81 5.84 4.08
C SER A 32 -3.43 4.60 3.28
N ASN A 33 -2.31 4.68 2.55
CA ASN A 33 -1.73 3.54 1.87
C ASN A 33 -0.34 3.23 2.44
N ARG A 34 -0.02 1.95 2.54
CA ARG A 34 1.35 1.48 2.80
C ARG A 34 1.67 0.31 1.87
N GLY A 35 2.59 0.56 0.95
CA GLY A 35 3.02 -0.44 -0.04
C GLY A 35 2.26 -0.30 -1.36
N GLY A 36 2.02 -1.44 -2.00
CA GLY A 36 1.66 -1.49 -3.41
C GLY A 36 2.90 -1.68 -4.28
N SER A 37 2.75 -2.44 -5.35
CA SER A 37 3.81 -2.76 -6.30
C SER A 37 3.41 -2.24 -7.68
N ASN A 38 4.40 -1.89 -8.50
CA ASN A 38 4.21 -1.50 -9.88
C ASN A 38 4.93 -2.49 -10.80
N MET A 39 4.43 -2.62 -12.02
CA MET A 39 5.16 -3.28 -13.10
C MET A 39 6.01 -2.25 -13.85
N ALA A 40 7.24 -2.62 -14.21
CA ALA A 40 8.14 -1.74 -14.94
C ALA A 40 8.90 -2.54 -16.01
N ILE A 41 9.17 -1.89 -17.15
CA ILE A 41 10.02 -2.45 -18.21
C ILE A 41 11.43 -1.88 -18.01
N PRO A 42 12.45 -2.74 -17.79
CA PRO A 42 13.82 -2.27 -17.62
C PRO A 42 14.33 -1.51 -18.86
N ALA A 43 14.89 -0.32 -18.65
CA ALA A 43 15.38 0.54 -19.73
C ALA A 43 16.56 -0.05 -20.54
N GLN A 44 17.23 -1.08 -20.00
CA GLN A 44 18.34 -1.79 -20.65
C GLN A 44 17.89 -2.79 -21.73
N ILE A 45 16.59 -2.94 -21.98
CA ILE A 45 16.07 -3.83 -23.02
C ILE A 45 15.95 -3.04 -24.32
N ASP A 46 16.87 -3.30 -25.25
CA ASP A 46 16.90 -2.62 -26.56
C ASP A 46 16.01 -3.27 -27.62
N ASN A 47 15.48 -4.48 -27.35
CA ASN A 47 14.60 -5.18 -28.28
C ASN A 47 13.18 -4.60 -28.23
N THR A 48 12.84 -3.76 -29.21
CA THR A 48 11.55 -3.07 -29.31
C THR A 48 10.36 -4.03 -29.26
N GLY A 49 10.41 -5.15 -29.98
CA GLY A 49 9.32 -6.12 -29.97
C GLY A 49 9.11 -6.81 -28.62
N VAL A 50 10.15 -6.94 -27.78
CA VAL A 50 10.01 -7.41 -26.39
C VAL A 50 9.37 -6.33 -25.52
N VAL A 51 9.79 -5.07 -25.68
CA VAL A 51 9.21 -3.93 -24.96
C VAL A 51 7.72 -3.79 -25.24
N GLU A 52 7.32 -3.87 -26.51
CA GLU A 52 5.91 -3.80 -26.93
C GLU A 52 5.07 -4.92 -26.30
N ARG A 53 5.51 -6.18 -26.40
CA ARG A 53 4.77 -7.30 -25.77
C ARG A 53 4.72 -7.21 -24.25
N ALA A 54 5.78 -6.70 -23.61
CA ALA A 54 5.77 -6.46 -22.17
C ALA A 54 4.77 -5.36 -21.80
N TRP A 55 4.67 -4.31 -22.62
CA TRP A 55 3.68 -3.26 -22.46
C TRP A 55 2.26 -3.78 -22.62
N ASP A 56 1.98 -4.56 -23.68
CA ASP A 56 0.66 -5.17 -23.91
C ASP A 56 0.23 -6.02 -22.71
N PHE A 57 1.16 -6.79 -22.13
CA PHE A 57 0.89 -7.58 -20.94
C PHE A 57 0.60 -6.71 -19.70
N ILE A 58 1.37 -5.64 -19.49
CA ILE A 58 1.14 -4.71 -18.38
C ILE A 58 -0.22 -4.03 -18.53
N GLU A 59 -0.55 -3.55 -19.74
CA GLU A 59 -1.85 -2.94 -20.00
C GLU A 59 -2.97 -3.93 -19.73
N TYR A 60 -2.95 -5.11 -20.36
CA TYR A 60 -3.97 -6.14 -20.14
C TYR A 60 -4.11 -6.51 -18.65
N SER A 61 -3.01 -6.81 -17.97
CA SER A 61 -3.05 -7.27 -16.58
C SER A 61 -3.48 -6.18 -15.60
N MET A 62 -3.03 -4.93 -15.79
CA MET A 62 -3.19 -3.85 -14.82
C MET A 62 -4.39 -2.94 -15.07
N THR A 63 -4.93 -2.89 -16.29
CA THR A 63 -6.02 -1.97 -16.67
C THR A 63 -7.33 -2.68 -17.03
N THR A 64 -7.36 -4.02 -17.04
CA THR A 64 -8.60 -4.78 -17.30
C THR A 64 -9.32 -5.12 -15.99
N PRO A 65 -10.54 -4.59 -15.72
CA PRO A 65 -11.28 -4.85 -14.49
C PRO A 65 -11.48 -6.33 -14.16
N LYS A 66 -11.84 -7.14 -15.17
CA LYS A 66 -12.04 -8.59 -14.99
C LYS A 66 -10.76 -9.30 -14.54
N VAL A 67 -9.60 -8.89 -15.05
CA VAL A 67 -8.31 -9.49 -14.69
C VAL A 67 -7.90 -9.08 -13.28
N GLN A 68 -8.11 -7.82 -12.92
CA GLN A 68 -7.89 -7.31 -11.56
C GLN A 68 -8.76 -8.04 -10.52
N ASN A 69 -10.04 -8.26 -10.83
CA ASN A 69 -10.95 -8.97 -9.93
C ASN A 69 -10.61 -10.46 -9.81
N MET A 70 -10.20 -11.13 -10.89
CA MET A 70 -9.65 -12.50 -10.79
C MET A 70 -8.44 -12.56 -9.85
N MET A 71 -7.52 -11.59 -9.91
CA MET A 71 -6.37 -11.56 -9.01
C MET A 71 -6.76 -11.30 -7.54
N LEU A 72 -7.84 -10.57 -7.30
CA LEU A 72 -8.41 -10.39 -5.97
C LEU A 72 -9.02 -11.71 -5.46
N GLU A 73 -9.82 -12.39 -6.27
CA GLU A 73 -10.49 -13.67 -5.92
C GLU A 73 -9.47 -14.75 -5.57
N GLU A 74 -8.54 -14.99 -6.48
CA GLU A 74 -7.60 -16.13 -6.41
C GLU A 74 -6.47 -15.88 -5.41
N TYR A 75 -6.02 -14.62 -5.28
CA TYR A 75 -4.76 -14.31 -4.58
C TYR A 75 -4.88 -13.19 -3.53
N GLY A 76 -6.05 -12.58 -3.36
CA GLY A 76 -6.26 -11.48 -2.40
C GLY A 76 -5.51 -10.19 -2.80
N LEU A 77 -5.21 -10.02 -4.08
CA LEU A 77 -4.51 -8.85 -4.63
C LEU A 77 -5.51 -7.71 -4.86
N PHE A 78 -5.68 -6.85 -3.84
CA PHE A 78 -6.57 -5.71 -3.91
C PHE A 78 -6.14 -4.71 -5.00
N PRO A 79 -7.02 -4.36 -5.95
CA PRO A 79 -6.59 -3.60 -7.13
C PRO A 79 -6.52 -2.10 -6.88
N SER A 80 -5.56 -1.44 -7.54
CA SER A 80 -5.49 0.03 -7.62
C SER A 80 -6.39 0.62 -8.70
N LEU A 81 -6.87 -0.23 -9.62
CA LEU A 81 -7.79 0.16 -10.70
C LEU A 81 -9.20 0.33 -10.13
N THR A 82 -9.62 1.58 -9.88
CA THR A 82 -10.90 1.89 -9.25
C THR A 82 -12.12 1.44 -10.05
N THR A 83 -12.00 1.35 -11.38
CA THR A 83 -13.07 0.83 -12.25
C THR A 83 -13.34 -0.67 -12.07
N ALA A 84 -12.53 -1.37 -11.27
CA ALA A 84 -12.78 -2.77 -10.91
C ALA A 84 -13.79 -2.94 -9.76
N TYR A 85 -14.06 -1.88 -8.99
CA TYR A 85 -14.78 -1.91 -7.71
C TYR A 85 -16.30 -2.10 -7.82
N ASP A 86 -16.83 -2.17 -9.05
CA ASP A 86 -18.26 -2.36 -9.33
C ASP A 86 -18.68 -3.84 -9.38
N ALA A 87 -17.73 -4.78 -9.23
CA ALA A 87 -18.05 -6.21 -9.21
C ALA A 87 -18.66 -6.68 -7.88
N ASP A 88 -19.42 -7.76 -7.92
CA ASP A 88 -20.16 -8.29 -6.75
C ASP A 88 -19.22 -8.71 -5.60
N ILE A 89 -18.01 -9.18 -5.90
CA ILE A 89 -17.00 -9.61 -4.91
C ILE A 89 -16.72 -8.54 -3.84
N TYR A 90 -16.88 -7.26 -4.15
CA TYR A 90 -16.60 -6.20 -3.17
C TYR A 90 -17.59 -6.24 -2.00
N ASP A 91 -18.83 -6.66 -2.25
CA ASP A 91 -19.89 -6.76 -1.24
C ASP A 91 -20.04 -8.17 -0.63
N GLU A 92 -19.23 -9.12 -1.10
CA GLU A 92 -19.22 -10.48 -0.57
C GLU A 92 -18.74 -10.53 0.88
N LYS A 93 -19.44 -11.33 1.68
CA LYS A 93 -19.07 -11.60 3.06
C LYS A 93 -18.00 -12.67 3.10
N LEU A 94 -16.93 -12.42 3.86
CA LEU A 94 -15.84 -13.38 4.04
C LEU A 94 -15.90 -13.98 5.44
N ASP A 95 -16.05 -15.31 5.53
CA ASP A 95 -16.08 -16.05 6.80
C ASP A 95 -14.83 -15.81 7.66
N PHE A 96 -13.66 -15.66 7.00
CA PHE A 96 -12.42 -15.33 7.69
C PHE A 96 -12.53 -14.05 8.54
N TYR A 97 -13.36 -13.09 8.10
CA TYR A 97 -13.61 -11.81 8.76
C TYR A 97 -14.98 -11.76 9.44
N ASP A 98 -15.47 -12.88 9.96
CA ASP A 98 -16.76 -12.98 10.66
C ASP A 98 -17.94 -12.47 9.80
N GLY A 99 -17.88 -12.76 8.50
CA GLY A 99 -18.91 -12.35 7.53
C GLY A 99 -18.87 -10.86 7.17
N GLN A 100 -17.78 -10.15 7.46
CA GLN A 100 -17.61 -8.76 7.05
C GLN A 100 -17.29 -8.63 5.54
N PRO A 101 -17.95 -7.71 4.80
CA PRO A 101 -17.58 -7.38 3.42
C PRO A 101 -16.39 -6.41 3.37
N ILE A 102 -15.20 -6.93 3.63
CA ILE A 102 -14.00 -6.10 3.81
C ILE A 102 -13.53 -5.39 2.53
N PHE A 103 -13.82 -5.94 1.35
CA PHE A 103 -13.37 -5.37 0.08
C PHE A 103 -14.12 -4.09 -0.28
N ARG A 104 -15.42 -3.98 0.01
CA ARG A 104 -16.17 -2.73 -0.08
C ARG A 104 -15.59 -1.67 0.84
N LEU A 105 -15.22 -2.04 2.07
CA LEU A 105 -14.54 -1.12 2.99
C LEU A 105 -13.19 -0.64 2.42
N PHE A 106 -12.41 -1.52 1.81
CA PHE A 106 -11.15 -1.14 1.16
C PHE A 106 -11.36 -0.23 -0.04
N ALA A 107 -12.33 -0.52 -0.91
CA ALA A 107 -12.68 0.33 -2.07
C ALA A 107 -13.08 1.75 -1.62
N ASP A 108 -13.91 1.85 -0.59
CA ASP A 108 -14.31 3.13 0.01
C ASP A 108 -13.15 3.93 0.61
N VAL A 109 -12.16 3.23 1.16
CA VAL A 109 -10.97 3.85 1.75
C VAL A 109 -10.00 4.29 0.66
N ALA A 110 -9.77 3.45 -0.36
CA ALA A 110 -8.83 3.67 -1.44
C ALA A 110 -9.09 4.99 -2.18
N THR A 111 -10.36 5.33 -2.42
CA THR A 111 -10.78 6.58 -3.09
C THR A 111 -10.54 7.85 -2.27
N LYS A 112 -10.17 7.73 -0.98
CA LYS A 112 -9.97 8.85 -0.05
C LYS A 112 -8.51 9.00 0.37
N ILE A 113 -7.61 8.21 -0.22
CA ILE A 113 -6.18 8.28 0.09
C ILE A 113 -5.59 9.51 -0.57
N GLU A 114 -5.01 10.39 0.24
CA GLU A 114 -4.28 11.54 -0.26
C GLU A 114 -2.98 11.10 -0.95
N PRO A 115 -2.63 11.69 -2.11
CA PRO A 115 -1.42 11.32 -2.84
C PRO A 115 -0.14 11.55 -2.01
N TYR A 116 0.75 10.56 -2.02
CA TYR A 116 2.09 10.71 -1.48
C TYR A 116 3.07 11.20 -2.57
N ARG A 117 3.81 12.27 -2.29
CA ARG A 117 4.80 12.82 -3.22
C ARG A 117 6.14 12.10 -3.09
N TYR A 118 6.40 11.15 -3.99
CA TYR A 118 7.72 10.54 -4.15
C TYR A 118 8.70 11.53 -4.81
N THR A 119 9.96 11.49 -4.37
CA THR A 119 11.08 12.23 -4.97
C THR A 119 12.31 11.34 -5.03
N ILE A 120 13.37 11.78 -5.71
CA ILE A 120 14.66 11.06 -5.73
C ILE A 120 15.23 10.81 -4.33
N ASP A 121 14.87 11.65 -3.36
CA ASP A 121 15.32 11.55 -1.97
C ASP A 121 14.44 10.65 -1.09
N THR A 122 13.34 10.10 -1.61
CA THR A 122 12.44 9.25 -0.81
C THR A 122 13.14 8.03 -0.19
N PRO A 123 14.07 7.33 -0.87
CA PRO A 123 14.84 6.25 -0.24
C PRO A 123 15.63 6.72 0.98
N GLU A 124 16.32 7.86 0.88
CA GLU A 124 17.08 8.45 2.00
C GLU A 124 16.15 8.84 3.16
N VAL A 125 14.98 9.39 2.85
CA VAL A 125 13.95 9.70 3.85
C VAL A 125 13.49 8.44 4.58
N GLN A 126 13.21 7.35 3.85
CA GLN A 126 12.77 6.09 4.42
C GLN A 126 13.85 5.46 5.30
N ASP A 127 15.10 5.44 4.86
CA ASP A 127 16.21 4.87 5.63
C ASP A 127 16.47 5.63 6.93
N ALA A 128 16.47 6.96 6.87
CA ALA A 128 16.63 7.81 8.04
C ALA A 128 15.49 7.62 9.05
N LEU A 129 14.24 7.56 8.56
CA LEU A 129 13.07 7.31 9.40
C LEU A 129 13.09 5.92 10.03
N ASN A 130 13.35 4.86 9.26
CA ASN A 130 13.38 3.48 9.75
C ASN A 130 14.46 3.29 10.81
N THR A 131 15.66 3.86 10.60
CA THR A 131 16.76 3.81 11.56
C THR A 131 16.37 4.45 12.91
N GLU A 132 15.79 5.64 12.86
CA GLU A 132 15.45 6.39 14.07
C GLU A 132 14.18 5.86 14.74
N LEU A 133 13.23 5.32 13.97
CA LEU A 133 12.07 4.59 14.49
C LEU A 133 12.49 3.33 15.24
N GLY A 134 13.45 2.56 14.71
CA GLY A 134 14.02 1.41 15.43
C GLY A 134 14.62 1.81 16.78
N ARG A 135 15.39 2.90 16.81
CA ARG A 135 15.94 3.45 18.08
C ARG A 135 14.85 3.93 19.05
N MET A 136 13.75 4.45 18.53
CA MET A 136 12.60 4.82 19.34
C MET A 136 11.94 3.59 19.97
N LEU A 137 11.71 2.54 19.18
CA LEU A 137 11.12 1.28 19.63
C LEU A 137 12.02 0.57 20.67
N ASP A 138 13.33 0.69 20.54
CA ASP A 138 14.31 0.22 21.53
C ASP A 138 14.36 1.06 22.82
N GLY A 139 13.54 2.11 22.95
CA GLY A 139 13.54 3.02 24.09
C GLY A 139 14.74 3.98 24.15
N LYS A 140 15.60 4.00 23.12
CA LYS A 140 16.81 4.86 23.08
C LYS A 140 16.48 6.32 22.76
N LYS A 141 15.29 6.59 22.20
CA LYS A 141 14.82 7.94 21.83
C LYS A 141 13.32 8.09 22.06
N SER A 142 12.90 9.30 22.42
CA SER A 142 11.49 9.69 22.33
C SER A 142 11.02 9.82 20.87
N PRO A 143 9.71 9.74 20.59
CA PRO A 143 9.17 9.97 19.25
C PRO A 143 9.62 11.30 18.63
N LYS A 144 9.62 12.38 19.42
CA LYS A 144 10.09 13.70 18.98
C LYS A 144 11.56 13.68 18.57
N GLN A 145 12.43 13.07 19.38
CA GLN A 145 13.86 12.97 19.07
C GLN A 145 14.13 12.12 17.83
N ALA A 146 13.38 11.04 17.63
CA ALA A 146 13.52 10.17 16.47
C ALA A 146 13.18 10.91 15.17
N VAL A 147 12.01 11.58 15.12
CA VAL A 147 11.57 12.34 13.95
C VAL A 147 12.52 13.51 13.66
N GLN A 148 12.91 14.29 14.69
CA GLN A 148 13.86 15.40 14.51
C GLN A 148 15.22 14.94 14.01
N LYS A 149 15.72 13.80 14.52
CA LYS A 149 17.00 13.26 14.06
C LYS A 149 16.90 12.75 12.63
N ALA A 150 15.83 12.05 12.27
CA ALA A 150 15.61 11.60 10.89
C ALA A 150 15.57 12.78 9.93
N ALA A 151 14.79 13.82 10.25
CA ALA A 151 14.71 15.04 9.45
C ALA A 151 16.07 15.73 9.28
N LYS A 152 16.86 15.82 10.35
CA LYS A 152 18.23 16.35 10.27
C LYS A 152 19.14 15.49 9.38
N THR A 153 19.09 14.16 9.51
CA THR A 153 19.88 13.24 8.69
C THR A 153 19.55 13.42 7.20
N VAL A 154 18.27 13.52 6.85
CA VAL A 154 17.83 13.78 5.48
C VAL A 154 18.35 15.13 5.00
N ALA A 155 18.21 16.19 5.79
CA ALA A 155 18.70 17.52 5.43
C ALA A 155 20.21 17.52 5.17
N ASP A 156 20.99 16.90 6.05
CA ASP A 156 22.45 16.83 5.95
C ASP A 156 22.90 16.04 4.70
N ARG A 157 22.15 15.03 4.27
CA ARG A 157 22.50 14.15 3.12
C ARG A 157 21.97 14.61 1.77
N THR A 158 20.87 15.34 1.76
CA THR A 158 20.17 15.76 0.52
C THR A 158 20.28 17.26 0.24
N GLY A 159 20.77 18.04 1.19
CA GLY A 159 20.80 19.51 1.10
C GLY A 159 19.42 20.17 1.27
N ARG A 160 18.37 19.40 1.60
CA ARG A 160 17.03 19.92 1.88
C ARG A 160 16.99 20.69 3.20
N LYS A 161 16.09 21.67 3.29
CA LYS A 161 15.78 22.34 4.55
C LYS A 161 14.82 21.48 5.37
N VAL A 162 15.03 21.43 6.68
CA VAL A 162 14.03 20.92 7.62
C VAL A 162 12.88 21.92 7.65
N ALA A 163 11.65 21.41 7.49
CA ALA A 163 10.42 22.20 7.55
C ALA A 163 10.07 22.59 8.99
#